data_AF-A0A8J3YDX5-F1
#
_entry.id   AF-A0A8J3YDX5-F1
#
_cell.length_a   1.000
_cell.length_b   1.000
_cell.length_c   1.000
_cell.angle_alpha   90.00
_cell.angle_beta   90.00
_cell.angle_gamma   90.00
#
_symmetry.space_group_name_H-M   'P 1'
#
loop_
_entity.id
_entity.type
_entity.pdbx_description
1 polymer ?
#
loop_
_entity_poly.entity_id
_entity_poly.type
_entity_poly.pdbx_seq_one_letter_code
_entity_poly.pdbx_strand_id
1 'polypeptide(L)'
;MTLLGDAIHPMPPTAGAGAGTAVVDAVHLAGDLAALPPAAALRRYQRRILGYAPRAVAAAVPALTWQRRLGYPVVRALAGAVALPLAGVVVRAQASRLSTRDAKTTVLSE
;
A
#
# COMPACT_ATOMS: atom_id res chain seq x y z
N MET A 1 26.12 -11.27 13.44
CA MET A 1 25.34 -11.61 12.23
C MET A 1 23.92 -11.07 12.39
N THR A 2 23.26 -10.67 11.30
CA THR A 2 21.83 -10.25 11.31
C THR A 2 21.14 -10.68 10.00
N LEU A 3 19.81 -10.58 9.96
CA LEU A 3 18.96 -10.85 8.80
C LEU A 3 18.34 -9.55 8.25
N LEU A 4 17.85 -9.59 7.01
CA LEU A 4 17.27 -8.45 6.29
C LEU A 4 16.20 -8.90 5.29
N GLY A 5 15.21 -8.05 4.99
CA GLY A 5 14.14 -8.35 4.04
C GLY A 5 13.30 -9.57 4.44
N ASP A 6 12.95 -10.40 3.47
CA ASP A 6 12.13 -11.60 3.72
C ASP A 6 12.79 -12.61 4.67
N ALA A 7 14.12 -12.56 4.86
CA ALA A 7 14.78 -13.39 5.85
C ALA A 7 14.43 -13.00 7.29
N ILE A 8 14.00 -11.74 7.52
CA ILE A 8 13.66 -11.24 8.86
C ILE A 8 12.16 -10.94 9.03
N HIS A 9 11.43 -10.54 7.98
CA HIS A 9 10.01 -10.20 8.05
C HIS A 9 9.20 -10.67 6.82
N PRO A 10 9.12 -11.99 6.55
CA PRO A 10 8.39 -12.50 5.40
C PRO A 10 6.93 -12.04 5.42
N MET A 11 6.45 -11.54 4.28
CA MET A 11 5.10 -10.97 4.16
C MET A 11 4.41 -11.34 2.84
N PRO A 12 3.07 -11.33 2.78
CA PRO A 12 2.35 -11.59 1.54
C PRO A 12 2.77 -10.61 0.42
N PRO A 13 3.00 -11.11 -0.82
CA PRO A 13 3.39 -10.25 -1.94
C PRO A 13 2.23 -9.35 -2.43
N THR A 14 1.02 -9.59 -1.93
CA THR A 14 -0.25 -9.03 -2.42
C THR A 14 -0.39 -7.52 -2.27
N ALA A 15 0.43 -6.89 -1.44
CA ALA A 15 0.47 -5.43 -1.28
C ALA A 15 1.74 -4.78 -1.86
N GLY A 16 2.63 -5.56 -2.49
CA GLY A 16 3.87 -5.03 -3.08
C GLY A 16 4.87 -4.43 -2.09
N ALA A 17 4.67 -4.61 -0.79
CA ALA A 17 5.45 -3.92 0.24
C ALA A 17 6.81 -4.56 0.57
N GLY A 18 7.04 -5.83 0.21
CA GLY A 18 8.22 -6.59 0.62
C GLY A 18 9.55 -5.97 0.18
N ALA A 19 9.71 -5.75 -1.13
CA ALA A 19 10.95 -5.20 -1.69
C ALA A 19 11.27 -3.79 -1.19
N GLY A 20 10.25 -2.91 -1.14
CA GLY A 20 10.43 -1.56 -0.59
C GLY A 20 10.84 -1.57 0.88
N THR A 21 10.25 -2.47 1.68
CA THR A 21 10.63 -2.64 3.09
C THR A 21 12.07 -3.16 3.23
N ALA A 22 12.50 -4.10 2.38
CA ALA A 22 13.88 -4.59 2.36
C ALA A 22 14.90 -3.48 2.03
N VAL A 23 14.56 -2.55 1.12
CA VAL A 23 15.41 -1.38 0.83
C VAL A 23 15.51 -0.46 2.06
N VAL A 24 14.39 -0.21 2.75
CA VAL A 24 14.38 0.57 3.99
C VAL A 24 15.25 -0.08 5.07
N ASP A 25 15.20 -1.41 5.22
CA ASP A 25 16.08 -2.14 6.12
C ASP A 25 17.56 -1.88 5.80
N ALA A 26 17.93 -1.99 4.51
CA ALA A 26 19.31 -1.85 4.06
C ALA A 26 19.84 -0.44 4.33
N VAL A 27 19.02 0.59 4.08
CA VAL A 27 19.36 1.98 4.37
C VAL A 27 19.57 2.19 5.87
N HIS A 28 18.69 1.67 6.72
CA HIS A 28 18.86 1.78 8.17
C HIS A 28 20.13 1.06 8.66
N LEU A 29 20.36 -0.16 8.21
CA LEU A 29 21.54 -0.94 8.60
C LEU A 29 22.84 -0.27 8.13
N ALA A 30 22.89 0.21 6.89
CA ALA A 30 24.04 0.92 6.35
C ALA A 30 24.30 2.21 7.13
N GLY A 31 23.27 2.99 7.44
CA GLY A 31 23.38 4.21 8.24
C GLY A 31 23.88 3.94 9.67
N ASP A 32 23.35 2.89 10.33
CA ASP A 32 23.80 2.51 11.66
C ASP A 32 25.25 1.99 11.66
N LEU A 33 25.66 1.22 10.64
CA LEU A 33 27.04 0.73 10.48
C LEU A 33 28.04 1.85 10.16
N ALA A 34 27.61 2.90 9.44
CA ALA A 34 28.45 4.05 9.16
C ALA A 34 28.70 4.91 10.42
N ALA A 35 27.79 4.89 11.39
CA ALA A 35 27.84 5.76 12.56
C ALA A 35 28.31 5.06 13.85
N LEU A 36 28.24 3.74 13.94
CA LEU A 36 28.46 2.99 15.19
C LEU A 36 29.38 1.78 14.97
N PRO A 37 30.08 1.32 16.03
CA PRO A 37 30.78 0.04 15.99
C PRO A 37 29.82 -1.11 15.62
N PRO A 38 30.27 -2.13 14.88
CA PRO A 38 29.39 -3.14 14.28
C PRO A 38 28.38 -3.76 15.26
N ALA A 39 28.81 -4.16 16.46
CA ALA A 39 27.92 -4.76 17.44
C ALA A 39 26.81 -3.80 17.93
N ALA A 40 27.12 -2.51 18.07
CA ALA A 40 26.15 -1.49 18.49
C ALA A 40 25.19 -1.14 17.33
N ALA A 41 25.71 -1.04 16.11
CA ALA A 41 24.91 -0.82 14.90
C ALA A 41 23.86 -1.92 14.71
N LEU A 42 24.27 -3.19 14.80
CA LEU A 42 23.36 -4.33 14.64
C LEU A 42 22.24 -4.32 15.69
N ARG A 43 22.56 -4.07 16.96
CA ARG A 43 21.55 -3.95 18.03
C ARG A 43 20.58 -2.79 17.79
N ARG A 44 21.07 -1.66 17.28
CA ARG A 44 20.24 -0.49 16.98
C ARG A 44 19.27 -0.79 15.83
N TYR A 45 19.78 -1.36 14.74
CA TYR A 45 18.98 -1.79 13.60
C TYR A 45 17.91 -2.81 14.01
N GLN A 46 18.28 -3.85 14.76
CA GLN A 46 17.34 -4.88 15.22
C GLN A 46 16.20 -4.29 16.06
N ARG A 47 16.50 -3.35 16.98
CA ARG A 47 15.46 -2.65 17.75
C ARG A 47 14.54 -1.81 16.86
N ARG A 48 15.08 -1.18 15.82
CA ARG A 48 14.28 -0.37 14.90
C ARG A 48 13.30 -1.25 14.11
N ILE A 49 13.74 -2.42 13.64
CA ILE A 49 12.91 -3.36 12.89
C ILE A 49 11.64 -3.76 13.66
N LEU A 50 11.77 -3.97 14.98
CA LEU A 50 10.62 -4.31 15.83
C LEU A 50 9.54 -3.22 15.84
N GLY A 51 9.91 -1.97 15.53
CA GLY A 51 8.98 -0.85 15.49
C GLY A 51 8.16 -0.73 14.21
N TYR A 52 8.71 -1.09 13.04
CA TYR A 52 8.03 -0.88 11.75
C TYR A 52 7.66 -2.16 11.02
N ALA A 53 8.47 -3.23 11.10
CA ALA A 53 8.26 -4.45 10.31
C ALA A 53 6.88 -5.10 10.58
N PRO A 54 6.40 -5.22 11.84
CA PRO A 54 5.07 -5.77 12.10
C PRO A 54 3.95 -4.96 11.46
N ARG A 55 4.10 -3.63 11.36
CA ARG A 55 3.11 -2.76 10.71
C ARG A 55 3.11 -2.94 9.20
N ALA A 56 4.29 -3.09 8.60
CA ALA A 56 4.41 -3.38 7.17
C ALA A 56 3.78 -4.73 6.81
N VAL A 57 4.06 -5.76 7.60
CA VAL A 57 3.44 -7.10 7.43
C VAL A 57 1.92 -7.00 7.59
N ALA A 58 1.43 -6.35 8.65
CA ALA A 58 0.00 -6.20 8.90
C ALA A 58 -0.71 -5.42 7.79
N ALA A 59 -0.07 -4.40 7.22
CA ALA A 59 -0.62 -3.65 6.09
C ALA A 59 -0.73 -4.49 4.81
N ALA A 60 0.07 -5.55 4.65
CA ALA A 60 0.04 -6.42 3.49
C ALA A 60 -1.07 -7.50 3.53
N VAL A 61 -1.54 -7.87 4.72
CA VAL A 61 -2.53 -8.95 4.93
C VAL A 61 -3.93 -8.65 4.37
N PRO A 62 -4.49 -7.42 4.48
CA PRO A 62 -5.83 -7.13 3.94
C PRO A 62 -5.94 -7.37 2.44
N ALA A 63 -4.90 -7.03 1.67
CA ALA A 63 -4.87 -7.27 0.23
C ALA A 63 -4.97 -8.77 -0.10
N LEU A 64 -4.22 -9.62 0.62
CA LEU A 64 -4.33 -11.08 0.49
C LEU A 64 -5.73 -11.57 0.84
N THR A 65 -6.32 -11.03 1.90
CA THR A 65 -7.65 -11.42 2.36
C THR A 65 -8.71 -11.13 1.30
N TRP A 66 -8.66 -9.95 0.68
CA TRP A 66 -9.56 -9.59 -0.41
C TRP A 66 -9.35 -10.42 -1.65
N GLN A 67 -8.09 -10.67 -2.04
CA GLN A 67 -7.78 -11.54 -3.17
C GLN A 67 -8.34 -12.95 -2.96
N ARG A 68 -8.21 -13.51 -1.74
CA ARG A 68 -8.81 -14.81 -1.39
C ARG A 68 -10.33 -14.78 -1.45
N ARG A 69 -10.97 -13.74 -0.91
CA ARG A 69 -12.44 -13.59 -0.93
C ARG A 69 -12.99 -13.47 -2.35
N LEU A 70 -12.32 -12.75 -3.23
CA LEU A 70 -12.70 -12.62 -4.64
C LEU A 70 -12.40 -13.89 -5.47
N GLY A 71 -11.71 -14.88 -4.88
CA GLY A 71 -11.60 -16.22 -5.44
C GLY A 71 -12.93 -16.97 -5.49
N TYR A 72 -13.86 -16.68 -4.57
CA TYR A 72 -15.17 -17.32 -4.54
C TYR A 72 -16.09 -16.72 -5.62
N PRO A 73 -16.68 -17.54 -6.51
CA PRO A 73 -17.44 -17.05 -7.66
C PRO A 73 -18.66 -16.20 -7.28
N VAL A 74 -19.35 -16.57 -6.20
CA VAL A 74 -20.51 -15.82 -5.68
C VAL A 74 -20.09 -14.45 -5.16
N VAL A 75 -19.02 -14.38 -4.37
CA VAL A 75 -18.51 -13.11 -3.82
C VAL A 75 -18.01 -12.21 -4.95
N ARG A 76 -17.32 -12.77 -5.94
CA ARG A 76 -16.88 -12.04 -7.13
C ARG A 76 -18.04 -11.51 -7.95
N ALA A 77 -19.08 -12.32 -8.18
CA ALA A 77 -20.28 -11.92 -8.91
C ALA A 77 -21.03 -10.78 -8.19
N LEU A 78 -21.20 -10.89 -6.88
CA LEU A 78 -21.83 -9.84 -6.07
C LEU A 78 -20.99 -8.55 -6.06
N ALA A 79 -19.67 -8.65 -5.87
CA ALA A 79 -18.79 -7.50 -5.90
C ALA A 79 -18.81 -6.80 -7.27
N GLY A 80 -18.78 -7.57 -8.36
CA GLY A 80 -18.92 -7.03 -9.72
C GLY A 80 -20.27 -6.37 -9.97
N ALA A 81 -21.37 -7.01 -9.54
CA ALA A 81 -22.72 -6.52 -9.71
C ALA A 81 -23.00 -5.21 -8.94
N VAL A 82 -22.30 -4.96 -7.83
CA VAL A 82 -22.45 -3.72 -7.04
C VAL A 82 -21.45 -2.64 -7.47
N ALA A 83 -20.18 -3.00 -7.71
CA ALA A 83 -19.13 -2.01 -7.96
C ALA A 83 -19.24 -1.33 -9.34
N LEU A 84 -19.59 -2.08 -10.39
CA LEU A 84 -19.71 -1.55 -11.76
C LEU A 84 -20.84 -0.50 -11.91
N PRO A 85 -22.07 -0.72 -11.44
CA PRO A 85 -23.12 0.29 -11.57
C PRO A 85 -22.82 1.55 -10.74
N LEU A 86 -22.22 1.41 -9.55
CA LEU A 86 -21.84 2.55 -8.73
C LEU A 86 -20.74 3.40 -9.39
N ALA A 87 -19.74 2.77 -10.00
CA ALA A 87 -18.73 3.48 -10.80
C ALA A 87 -19.39 4.26 -11.96
N GLY A 88 -20.37 3.65 -12.65
CA GLY A 88 -21.14 4.31 -13.70
C GLY A 88 -21.93 5.54 -13.22
N VAL A 89 -22.52 5.48 -12.02
CA VAL A 89 -23.22 6.62 -11.41
C VAL A 89 -22.25 7.75 -11.07
N VAL A 90 -21.10 7.44 -10.49
CA VAL A 90 -20.07 8.45 -10.12
C VAL A 90 -19.50 9.13 -11.36
N VAL A 91 -19.15 8.36 -12.40
CA VAL A 91 -18.64 8.91 -13.66
C VAL A 91 -19.67 9.82 -14.32
N ARG A 92 -20.95 9.43 -14.36
CA ARG A 92 -22.02 10.31 -14.89
C ARG A 92 -22.19 11.58 -14.07
N ALA A 93 -22.14 11.48 -12.75
CA ALA A 93 -22.26 12.63 -11.86
C ALA A 93 -21.05 13.59 -11.98
N GLN A 94 -19.86 13.09 -12.29
CA GLN A 94 -18.69 13.92 -12.59
C GLN A 94 -18.80 14.59 -13.96
N ALA A 95 -19.24 13.84 -14.98
CA ALA A 95 -19.45 14.37 -16.32
C ALA A 95 -20.50 15.49 -16.35
N SER A 96 -21.61 15.33 -15.61
CA SER A 96 -22.64 16.38 -15.51
C SER A 96 -22.14 17.63 -14.79
N ARG A 97 -21.30 17.49 -13.76
CA ARG A 97 -20.67 18.62 -13.06
C ARG A 97 -19.70 19.41 -13.93
N LEU A 98 -18.93 18.72 -14.78
CA LEU A 98 -18.02 19.36 -15.73
C LEU A 98 -18.79 20.14 -16.80
N SER A 99 -19.84 19.54 -17.37
CA SER A 99 -20.71 20.21 -18.35
C SER A 99 -21.41 21.46 -17.79
N THR A 100 -21.85 21.44 -16.53
CA THR A 100 -22.43 22.63 -15.88
C THR A 100 -21.41 23.72 -15.53
N ARG A 101 -20.13 23.38 -15.35
CA ARG A 101 -19.06 24.37 -15.11
C ARG A 101 -18.72 25.13 -16.39
N ASP A 102 -18.64 24.44 -17.52
CA ASP A 102 -18.39 25.09 -18.81
C ASP A 102 -19.52 26.06 -19.17
N ALA A 103 -20.78 25.65 -18.97
CA ALA A 103 -21.94 26.53 -19.20
C ALA A 103 -21.95 27.79 -18.32
N LYS A 104 -21.44 27.73 -17.09
CA LYS A 104 -21.40 28.88 -16.18
C LYS A 104 -20.24 29.84 -16.48
N THR A 105 -19.19 29.37 -17.15
CA THR A 105 -18.01 30.18 -17.51
C THR A 105 -18.28 30.99 -18.77
N THR A 106 -19.10 30.48 -19.70
CA THR A 106 -19.53 31.20 -20.91
C THR A 106 -20.49 32.37 -20.60
N VAL A 107 -21.31 32.27 -19.56
CA VAL A 107 -22.33 33.28 -19.19
C VAL A 107 -21.75 34.44 -18.34
N LEU A 108 -20.51 34.31 -17.84
CA LEU A 108 -19.82 35.36 -17.05
C LEU A 108 -18.84 36.20 -17.89
N SER A 109 -18.81 36.02 -19.21
CA SER A 109 -17.99 36.79 -20.16
C SER A 109 -18.81 37.63 -21.15
N GLU A 110 -20.14 37.72 -20.94
CA GLU A 110 -21.04 38.72 -21.54
C GLU A 110 -21.40 39.77 -20.50
#